data_AF-S2ZGT0-F1
#
_entry.id   AF-S2ZGT0-F1
#
_cell.length_a   1.000
_cell.length_b   1.000
_cell.length_c   1.000
_cell.angle_alpha   90.00
_cell.angle_beta   90.00
_cell.angle_gamma   90.00
#
_symmetry.space_group_name_H-M   'P 1'
#
loop_
_entity.id
_entity.type
_entity.pdbx_description
1 polymer ?
#
loop_
_entity_poly.entity_id
_entity_poly.type
_entity_poly.pdbx_seq_one_letter_code
_entity_poly.pdbx_strand_id
1 'polypeptide(L)'
;MAKQFRHIRPRNLTIASHTGARIDHDTRCEHGQAAVFLAIFGKRVPKGSPEQRFDALVSRCVLAELIGAVQAQIAHEEGKTALDDFLQEVNSHTLASHAALEQLSRQKRDCCEAGFTTDGREHTCGRNEAGQ
;
A
#
# COMPACT_ATOMS: atom_id res chain seq x y z
N MET A 1 -25.97 -31.20 -12.13
CA MET A 1 -24.55 -31.14 -11.70
C MET A 1 -24.24 -29.72 -11.29
N ALA A 2 -23.96 -29.48 -10.01
CA ALA A 2 -23.55 -28.14 -9.54
C ALA A 2 -22.18 -27.80 -10.13
N LYS A 3 -22.04 -26.62 -10.73
CA LYS A 3 -20.72 -26.13 -11.18
C LYS A 3 -19.86 -25.93 -9.93
N GLN A 4 -18.84 -26.76 -9.79
CA GLN A 4 -17.85 -26.61 -8.74
C GLN A 4 -16.94 -25.45 -9.15
N PHE A 5 -17.05 -24.32 -8.47
CA PHE A 5 -16.14 -23.18 -8.68
C PHE A 5 -14.73 -23.62 -8.32
N ARG A 6 -13.80 -23.59 -9.28
CA ARG A 6 -12.40 -23.90 -9.04
C ARG A 6 -11.73 -22.66 -8.45
N HIS A 7 -11.43 -22.69 -7.16
CA HIS A 7 -10.55 -21.67 -6.56
C HIS A 7 -9.18 -21.72 -7.24
N ILE A 8 -8.85 -20.68 -8.00
CA ILE A 8 -7.52 -20.49 -8.57
C ILE A 8 -6.63 -20.04 -7.44
N ARG A 9 -5.85 -20.94 -6.85
CA ARG A 9 -4.83 -20.57 -5.86
C ARG A 9 -3.66 -19.89 -6.59
N PRO A 10 -3.28 -18.66 -6.20
CA PRO A 10 -2.09 -18.02 -6.76
C PRO A 10 -0.84 -18.85 -6.45
N ARG A 11 0.07 -18.97 -7.42
CA ARG A 11 1.28 -19.79 -7.29
C ARG A 11 2.40 -19.12 -6.47
N ASN A 12 2.35 -17.80 -6.32
CA ASN A 12 3.38 -16.99 -5.66
C ASN A 12 2.71 -16.03 -4.65
N LEU A 13 2.13 -16.60 -3.58
CA LEU A 13 1.54 -15.78 -2.52
C LEU A 13 2.63 -15.12 -1.70
N THR A 14 2.54 -13.80 -1.58
CA THR A 14 3.33 -12.99 -0.65
C THR A 14 2.41 -12.47 0.43
N ILE A 15 2.77 -12.65 1.69
CA ILE A 15 2.12 -11.94 2.80
C ILE A 15 2.90 -10.66 3.03
N ALA A 16 2.24 -9.53 2.82
CA ALA A 16 2.78 -8.21 3.10
C ALA A 16 2.94 -8.03 4.62
N SER A 17 4.08 -7.48 5.03
CA SER A 17 4.37 -7.07 6.39
C SER A 17 4.34 -5.54 6.53
N HIS A 18 4.72 -4.82 5.46
CA HIS A 18 4.76 -3.35 5.42
C HIS A 18 4.42 -2.89 4.00
N THR A 19 3.84 -1.69 3.90
CA THR A 19 3.54 -1.07 2.61
C THR A 19 3.76 0.44 2.67
N GLY A 20 4.18 1.04 1.57
CA GLY A 20 4.11 2.49 1.40
C GLY A 20 3.59 2.85 0.01
N ALA A 21 3.14 4.09 -0.13
CA ALA A 21 2.52 4.56 -1.37
C ALA A 21 2.94 6.00 -1.68
N ARG A 22 3.07 6.34 -2.96
CA ARG A 22 3.35 7.70 -3.43
C ARG A 22 2.56 7.99 -4.71
N ILE A 23 2.08 9.21 -4.88
CA ILE A 23 1.55 9.65 -6.17
C ILE A 23 2.70 9.88 -7.15
N ASP A 24 2.64 9.23 -8.31
CA ASP A 24 3.54 9.48 -9.43
C ASP A 24 2.81 10.38 -10.43
N HIS A 25 3.25 11.64 -10.51
CA HIS A 25 2.64 12.65 -11.39
C HIS A 25 3.09 12.56 -12.85
N ASP A 26 4.20 11.88 -13.11
CA ASP A 26 4.79 11.71 -14.44
C ASP A 26 4.10 10.57 -15.18
N THR A 27 3.67 9.55 -14.44
CA THR A 27 2.88 8.43 -14.98
C THR A 27 1.38 8.70 -14.84
N ARG A 28 0.63 8.64 -15.95
CA ARG A 28 -0.82 8.83 -15.96
C ARG A 28 -1.55 7.68 -16.61
N CYS A 29 -2.76 7.39 -16.15
CA CYS A 29 -3.65 6.46 -16.83
C CYS A 29 -4.34 7.12 -18.04
N GLU A 30 -5.03 6.31 -18.84
CA GLU A 30 -5.80 6.77 -20.00
C GLU A 30 -6.89 7.81 -19.64
N HIS A 31 -7.36 7.81 -18.39
CA HIS A 31 -8.29 8.82 -17.85
C HIS A 31 -7.60 10.11 -17.35
N GLY A 32 -6.29 10.25 -17.55
CA GLY A 32 -5.50 11.44 -17.19
C GLY A 32 -5.12 11.58 -15.71
N GLN A 33 -5.50 10.62 -14.87
CA GLN A 33 -5.15 10.61 -13.44
C GLN A 33 -3.72 10.11 -13.23
N ALA A 34 -3.01 10.74 -12.29
CA ALA A 34 -1.70 10.28 -11.82
C ALA A 34 -1.74 8.83 -11.32
N ALA A 35 -0.67 8.08 -11.51
CA ALA A 35 -0.51 6.74 -10.96
C ALA A 35 -0.16 6.81 -9.46
N VAL A 36 -0.29 5.66 -8.79
CA VAL A 36 0.16 5.43 -7.43
C VAL A 36 1.26 4.38 -7.50
N PHE A 37 2.45 4.77 -7.06
CA PHE A 37 3.53 3.84 -6.76
C PHE A 37 3.24 3.17 -5.42
N LEU A 38 3.27 1.85 -5.39
CA LEU A 38 3.10 1.02 -4.21
C LEU A 38 4.40 0.24 -3.98
N ALA A 39 4.99 0.38 -2.79
CA ALA A 39 6.06 -0.50 -2.33
C ALA A 39 5.48 -1.46 -1.29
N ILE A 40 5.65 -2.76 -1.53
CA ILE A 40 5.13 -3.82 -0.66
C ILE A 40 6.31 -4.67 -0.19
N PHE A 41 6.51 -4.75 1.12
CA PHE A 41 7.50 -5.61 1.73
C PHE A 41 6.81 -6.83 2.31
N GLY A 42 7.32 -8.02 2.05
CA GLY A 42 6.68 -9.25 2.52
C GLY A 42 7.48 -10.51 2.28
N LYS A 43 6.92 -11.65 2.70
CA LYS A 43 7.55 -12.98 2.54
C LYS A 43 6.65 -13.89 1.72
N ARG A 44 7.27 -14.74 0.89
CA ARG A 44 6.54 -15.77 0.15
C ARG A 44 6.02 -16.85 1.10
N VAL A 45 4.86 -17.39 0.76
CA VAL A 45 4.20 -18.51 1.45
C VAL A 45 4.43 -19.81 0.67
N PRO A 46 4.78 -20.94 1.33
CA PRO A 46 4.95 -21.14 2.78
C PRO A 46 6.29 -20.60 3.34
N LYS A 47 6.32 -20.40 4.67
CA LYS A 47 7.40 -19.74 5.43
C LYS A 47 8.79 -20.30 5.12
N GLY A 48 9.79 -19.41 5.02
CA GLY A 48 11.21 -19.76 4.82
C GLY A 48 11.98 -18.83 3.88
N SER A 49 11.26 -18.02 3.10
CA SER A 49 11.87 -17.01 2.24
C SER A 49 12.29 -15.75 3.02
N PRO A 50 13.40 -15.10 2.63
CA PRO A 50 13.71 -13.77 3.13
C PRO A 50 12.62 -12.79 2.73
N GLU A 51 12.54 -11.68 3.45
CA GLU A 51 11.64 -10.59 3.09
C GLU A 51 12.08 -9.98 1.75
N GLN A 52 11.11 -9.73 0.88
CA GLN A 52 11.29 -9.20 -0.47
C GLN A 52 10.45 -7.93 -0.62
N ARG A 53 10.97 -6.99 -1.41
CA ARG A 53 10.26 -5.80 -1.87
C ARG A 53 9.61 -6.09 -3.22
N PHE A 54 8.36 -5.67 -3.36
CA PHE A 54 7.58 -5.72 -4.59
C PHE A 54 7.05 -4.32 -4.87
N ASP A 55 7.38 -3.80 -6.04
CA ASP A 55 6.95 -2.48 -6.47
C ASP A 55 5.89 -2.59 -7.58
N ALA A 56 4.87 -1.75 -7.51
CA ALA A 56 3.84 -1.67 -8.52
C ALA A 56 3.47 -0.21 -8.81
N LEU A 57 3.29 0.12 -10.09
CA LEU A 57 2.60 1.34 -10.50
C LEU A 57 1.16 0.98 -10.84
N VAL A 58 0.22 1.53 -10.09
CA VAL A 58 -1.21 1.28 -10.25
C VAL A 58 -1.90 2.60 -10.52
N SER A 59 -2.70 2.67 -11.58
CA SER A 59 -3.50 3.86 -11.83
C SER A 59 -4.51 4.09 -10.71
N ARG A 60 -4.79 5.37 -10.38
CA ARG A 60 -5.75 5.70 -9.32
C ARG A 60 -7.14 5.10 -9.55
N CYS A 61 -7.59 5.00 -10.80
CA CYS A 61 -8.86 4.37 -11.14
C CYS A 61 -8.88 2.86 -10.84
N VAL A 62 -7.81 2.14 -11.19
CA VAL A 62 -7.69 0.71 -10.88
C VAL A 62 -7.50 0.48 -9.37
N LEU A 63 -6.78 1.37 -8.69
CA LEU A 63 -6.66 1.31 -7.24
C LEU A 63 -8.01 1.49 -6.53
N ALA A 64 -8.85 2.42 -7.02
CA ALA A 64 -10.20 2.60 -6.51
C ALA A 64 -11.08 1.37 -6.74
N GLU A 65 -11.00 0.75 -7.91
CA GLU A 65 -11.68 -0.52 -8.21
C GLU A 65 -11.24 -1.64 -7.26
N LEU A 66 -9.93 -1.78 -7.04
CA LEU A 66 -9.36 -2.77 -6.12
C LEU A 66 -9.88 -2.59 -4.70
N ILE A 67 -9.89 -1.35 -4.20
CA ILE A 67 -10.39 -1.03 -2.86
C ILE A 67 -11.88 -1.38 -2.75
N GLY A 68 -12.69 -1.03 -3.76
CA GLY A 68 -14.11 -1.37 -3.80
C GLY A 68 -14.35 -2.89 -3.83
N ALA A 69 -13.55 -3.64 -4.58
CA ALA A 69 -13.61 -5.10 -4.62
C ALA A 69 -13.28 -5.72 -3.26
N VAL A 70 -12.25 -5.22 -2.56
CA VAL A 70 -11.90 -5.68 -1.20
C VAL A 70 -13.06 -5.43 -0.23
N GLN A 71 -13.62 -4.22 -0.23
CA GLN A 71 -14.76 -3.87 0.63
C GLN A 71 -15.97 -4.78 0.36
N ALA A 72 -16.27 -5.05 -0.91
CA ALA A 72 -17.37 -5.95 -1.29
C ALA A 72 -17.13 -7.38 -0.82
N GLN A 73 -15.88 -7.88 -0.87
CA GLN A 73 -15.52 -9.21 -0.38
C GLN A 73 -15.68 -9.32 1.14
N ILE A 74 -15.20 -8.34 1.91
CA ILE A 74 -15.38 -8.30 3.37
C ILE A 74 -16.88 -8.31 3.72
N ALA A 75 -17.66 -7.46 3.05
CA ALA A 75 -19.11 -7.40 3.28
C ALA A 75 -19.82 -8.71 2.95
N HIS A 76 -19.37 -9.41 1.90
CA HIS A 76 -19.97 -10.67 1.46
C HIS A 76 -19.64 -11.84 2.38
N GLU A 77 -18.36 -11.96 2.79
CA GLU A 77 -17.84 -13.12 3.53
C GLU A 77 -17.97 -12.94 5.05
N GLU A 78 -17.83 -11.72 5.57
CA GLU A 78 -17.74 -11.42 7.01
C GLU A 78 -18.91 -10.55 7.51
N GLY A 79 -19.67 -9.95 6.58
CA GLY A 79 -20.86 -9.15 6.88
C GLY A 79 -20.58 -7.66 7.06
N LYS A 80 -21.66 -6.90 7.24
CA LYS A 80 -21.62 -5.43 7.26
C LYS A 80 -20.81 -4.86 8.43
N THR A 81 -20.91 -5.43 9.62
CA THR A 81 -20.16 -4.95 10.80
C THR A 81 -18.65 -5.02 10.57
N ALA A 82 -18.15 -6.12 10.00
CA ALA A 82 -16.72 -6.26 9.68
C ALA A 82 -16.25 -5.24 8.64
N LEU A 83 -17.09 -4.92 7.64
CA LEU A 83 -16.81 -3.84 6.70
C LEU A 83 -16.74 -2.49 7.42
N ASP A 84 -17.69 -2.17 8.28
CA ASP A 84 -17.74 -0.89 8.99
C ASP A 84 -16.50 -0.70 9.87
N ASP A 85 -16.06 -1.76 10.58
CA ASP A 85 -14.83 -1.77 11.38
C ASP A 85 -13.58 -1.54 10.50
N PHE A 86 -13.48 -2.24 9.37
CA PHE A 86 -12.38 -2.06 8.42
C PHE A 86 -12.32 -0.63 7.86
N LEU A 87 -13.48 -0.04 7.51
CA LEU A 87 -13.54 1.34 7.02
C LEU A 87 -13.12 2.35 8.08
N GLN A 88 -13.46 2.10 9.35
CA GLN A 88 -13.01 2.93 10.46
C GLN A 88 -11.48 2.87 10.62
N GLU A 89 -10.89 1.68 10.50
CA GLU A 89 -9.43 1.50 10.53
C GLU A 89 -8.74 2.22 9.36
N VAL A 90 -9.24 2.05 8.13
CA VAL A 90 -8.74 2.76 6.94
C VAL A 90 -8.78 4.27 7.13
N ASN A 91 -9.87 4.81 7.68
CA ASN A 91 -9.99 6.24 7.94
C ASN A 91 -8.99 6.71 9.00
N SER A 92 -8.80 5.95 10.08
CA SER A 92 -7.80 6.24 11.12
C SER A 92 -6.39 6.32 10.53
N HIS A 93 -5.99 5.33 9.72
CA HIS A 93 -4.71 5.34 9.03
C HIS A 93 -4.58 6.51 8.04
N THR A 94 -5.64 6.84 7.31
CA THR A 94 -5.65 7.98 6.39
C THR A 94 -5.35 9.29 7.12
N LEU A 95 -6.02 9.54 8.26
CA LEU A 95 -5.80 10.75 9.06
C LEU A 95 -4.38 10.81 9.65
N ALA A 96 -3.88 9.69 10.17
CA ALA A 96 -2.53 9.59 10.71
C ALA A 96 -1.45 9.83 9.63
N SER A 97 -1.60 9.19 8.47
CA SER A 97 -0.71 9.37 7.31
C SER A 97 -0.73 10.79 6.77
N HIS A 98 -1.90 11.44 6.73
CA HIS A 98 -2.02 12.84 6.32
C HIS A 98 -1.27 13.76 7.30
N ALA A 99 -1.46 13.59 8.61
CA ALA A 99 -0.75 14.37 9.62
C ALA A 99 0.78 14.17 9.54
N ALA A 100 1.24 12.93 9.29
CA ALA A 100 2.65 12.63 9.11
C ALA A 100 3.25 13.34 7.87
N LEU A 101 2.52 13.36 6.75
CA LEU A 101 2.92 14.10 5.55
C LEU A 101 3.00 15.61 5.80
N GLU A 102 2.01 16.19 6.47
CA GLU A 102 2.05 17.60 6.85
C GLU A 102 3.27 17.93 7.73
N GLN A 103 3.59 17.05 8.68
CA GLN A 103 4.73 17.23 9.56
C GLN A 103 6.07 17.17 8.79
N LEU A 104 6.23 16.23 7.87
CA LEU A 104 7.42 16.13 7.02
C LEU A 104 7.62 17.39 6.17
N SER A 105 6.54 17.92 5.62
CA SER A 105 6.57 19.14 4.82
C SER A 105 6.93 20.37 5.64
N ARG A 106 6.37 20.52 6.85
CA ARG A 106 6.76 21.58 7.78
C ARG A 106 8.25 21.53 8.15
N GLN A 107 8.82 20.32 8.23
CA GLN A 107 10.23 20.12 8.53
C GLN A 107 11.15 20.30 7.31
N LYS A 108 10.60 20.57 6.11
CA LYS A 108 11.33 20.57 4.82
C LYS A 108 12.09 19.27 4.57
N ARG A 109 11.57 18.16 5.11
CA ARG A 109 12.11 16.81 4.93
C ARG A 109 11.30 16.04 3.88
N ASP A 110 10.68 16.77 2.96
CA ASP A 110 9.95 16.22 1.81
C ASP A 110 10.86 15.34 0.94
N CYS A 111 12.17 15.58 0.95
CA CYS A 111 13.17 14.74 0.30
C CYS A 111 13.40 13.37 0.98
N CYS A 112 12.94 13.17 2.22
CA CYS A 112 12.98 11.87 2.89
C CYS A 112 11.81 10.98 2.44
N GLU A 113 11.59 10.89 1.12
CA GLU A 113 10.51 10.15 0.44
C GLU A 113 10.38 8.71 0.95
N ALA A 114 11.49 8.12 1.41
CA ALA A 114 11.57 6.81 2.02
C ALA A 114 10.65 6.59 3.22
N GLY A 115 10.45 7.61 4.07
CA GLY A 115 9.64 7.51 5.28
C GLY A 115 8.20 7.09 4.98
N PHE A 116 7.64 7.65 3.90
CA PHE A 116 6.25 7.39 3.50
C PHE A 116 6.13 6.33 2.39
N THR A 117 7.11 6.28 1.49
CA THR A 117 7.12 5.34 0.36
C THR A 117 7.48 3.92 0.80
N THR A 118 8.26 3.77 1.88
CA THR A 118 8.76 2.47 2.34
C THR A 118 8.48 2.19 3.81
N ASP A 119 7.62 2.99 4.44
CA ASP A 119 7.38 2.94 5.89
C ASP A 119 8.70 3.07 6.69
N GLY A 120 9.58 3.97 6.24
CA GLY A 120 10.88 4.22 6.86
C GLY A 120 11.94 3.15 6.61
N ARG A 121 11.67 2.07 5.87
CA ARG A 121 12.64 0.98 5.69
C ARG A 121 13.86 1.35 4.88
N GLU A 122 13.73 2.27 3.94
CA GLU A 122 14.81 2.67 3.05
C GLU A 122 15.25 4.09 3.36
N HIS A 123 15.63 4.41 4.60
CA HIS A 123 16.11 5.76 4.93
C HIS A 123 17.23 6.22 3.96
N THR A 124 16.90 7.14 3.05
CA THR A 124 17.86 7.76 2.12
C THR A 124 18.54 8.99 2.72
N CYS A 125 17.95 9.57 3.76
CA CYS A 125 18.52 10.66 4.53
C CYS A 125 19.58 10.10 5.49
N GLY A 126 20.78 9.80 4.97
CA GLY A 126 21.94 9.49 5.80
C GLY A 126 22.21 10.64 6.78
N ARG A 127 22.70 10.32 7.99
CA ARG A 127 23.45 11.33 8.77
C ARG A 127 24.57 11.79 7.84
N ASN A 128 24.59 13.07 7.47
CA ASN A 128 25.81 13.63 6.91
C ASN A 128 26.91 13.40 7.97
N GLU A 129 27.87 12.51 7.72
CA GLU A 129 29.12 12.40 8.50
C GLU A 129 30.04 13.61 8.24
N ALA A 130 29.44 14.79 8.10
CA ALA A 130 30.10 16.06 7.93
C ALA A 130 29.26 17.11 8.66
N GLY A 131 29.35 17.12 10.00
CA GLY A 131 28.66 18.14 10.79
C GLY A 131 28.46 17.85 12.28
N GLN A 132 29.38 17.15 12.94
CA GLN A 132 29.79 17.36 14.35
C GLN A 132 30.91 16.38 14.72
#